data_AF-A0A453AUG3-F1
#
_entry.id   AF-A0A453AUG3-F1
#
_cell.length_a   1.000
_cell.length_b   1.000
_cell.length_c   1.000
_cell.angle_alpha   90.00
_cell.angle_beta   90.00
_cell.angle_gamma   90.00
#
_symmetry.space_group_name_H-M   'P 1'
#
loop_
_entity.id
_entity.type
_entity.pdbx_description
1 polymer ?
#
loop_
_entity_poly.entity_id
_entity_poly.type
_entity_poly.pdbx_seq_one_letter_code
_entity_poly.pdbx_strand_id
1 'polypeptide(L)' 'GRTEFAPDEDAHVVGDCVKHVLRELPSSPVPASCCTALLEAFRLESKESRINSMRAAMSETFPEPNRRLLQR' A
#
# COMPACT_ATOMS: atom_id res chain seq x y z
N GLY A 1 10.04 15.58 -12.25
CA GLY A 1 10.04 15.82 -10.78
C GLY A 1 11.44 15.69 -10.24
N ARG A 2 11.71 16.27 -9.06
CA ARG A 2 12.97 16.09 -8.34
C ARG A 2 13.13 14.60 -7.94
N THR A 3 14.31 14.04 -8.08
CA THR A 3 14.58 12.61 -7.79
C THR A 3 15.52 12.40 -6.60
N GLU A 4 15.95 13.49 -5.96
CA GLU A 4 16.91 13.49 -4.87
C GLU A 4 16.47 14.48 -3.78
N PHE A 5 16.75 14.12 -2.52
CA PHE A 5 16.48 14.94 -1.34
C PHE A 5 17.78 15.23 -0.60
N ALA A 6 17.89 16.43 -0.03
CA ALA A 6 19.00 16.76 0.86
C ALA A 6 18.85 16.03 2.22
N PRO A 7 19.93 15.78 2.96
CA PRO A 7 19.86 15.16 4.29
C PRO A 7 19.00 15.93 5.29
N ASP A 8 18.84 17.25 5.09
CA ASP A 8 18.07 18.19 5.91
C ASP A 8 16.71 18.57 5.30
N GLU A 9 16.28 17.88 4.24
CA GLU A 9 14.98 18.13 3.61
C GLU A 9 13.82 17.90 4.61
N ASP A 10 12.78 18.73 4.52
CA ASP A 10 11.58 18.56 5.33
C ASP A 10 10.91 17.21 5.03
N ALA A 11 10.73 16.40 6.07
CA ALA A 11 10.08 15.10 5.98
C ALA A 11 8.65 15.17 5.41
N HIS A 12 7.93 16.28 5.60
CA HIS A 12 6.61 16.47 5.00
C HIS A 12 6.71 16.58 3.48
N VAL A 13 7.72 17.28 2.97
CA VAL A 13 7.98 17.41 1.53
C VAL A 13 8.31 16.05 0.94
N VAL A 14 9.20 15.28 1.58
CA VAL A 14 9.54 13.90 1.15
C VAL A 14 8.28 13.03 1.13
N GLY A 15 7.47 13.09 2.18
CA GLY A 15 6.22 12.36 2.28
C GLY A 15 5.21 12.72 1.19
N ASP A 16 5.08 14.01 0.87
CA ASP A 16 4.18 14.46 -0.19
C ASP A 16 4.67 14.06 -1.58
N CYS A 17 5.98 14.06 -1.82
CA CYS A 17 6.56 13.52 -3.05
C CYS A 17 6.25 12.02 -3.20
N VAL A 18 6.41 11.21 -2.14
CA VAL A 18 6.07 9.78 -2.18
C VAL A 18 4.57 9.58 -2.47
N LYS A 19 3.69 10.32 -1.77
CA LYS A 19 2.24 10.27 -2.03
C LYS A 19 1.90 10.66 -3.47
N HIS A 20 2.56 11.69 -4.00
CA HIS A 20 2.34 12.14 -5.37
C HIS A 20 2.74 11.05 -6.37
N VAL A 21 3.91 10.43 -6.22
CA VAL A 21 4.34 9.31 -7.08
C VAL A 21 3.31 8.17 -7.06
N LEU A 22 2.82 7.77 -5.89
CA LEU A 22 1.81 6.71 -5.78
C LEU A 22 0.47 7.10 -6.43
N ARG A 23 0.09 8.37 -6.38
CA ARG A 23 -1.15 8.89 -6.99
C ARG A 23 -1.08 9.00 -8.51
N GLU A 24 0.10 9.28 -9.06
CA GLU A 24 0.34 9.41 -10.51
C GLU A 24 0.62 8.08 -11.21
N LEU A 25 0.61 6.95 -10.49
CA LEU A 25 0.74 5.64 -11.12
C LEU A 25 -0.39 5.42 -12.14
N PRO A 26 -0.12 4.76 -13.29
CA PRO A 26 -1.13 4.50 -14.32
C PRO A 26 -2.36 3.72 -13.79
N SER A 27 -2.17 2.98 -12.71
CA SER A 27 -3.21 2.24 -12.01
C SER A 27 -2.92 2.23 -10.51
N SER A 28 -3.98 2.22 -9.69
CA SER A 28 -3.86 2.06 -8.25
C SER A 28 -3.00 0.83 -7.88
N PRO A 29 -2.07 0.95 -6.92
CA PRO A 29 -1.32 -0.19 -6.40
C PRO A 29 -2.22 -1.19 -5.68
N VAL A 30 -3.44 -0.79 -5.34
CA VAL A 30 -4.50 -1.67 -4.82
C VAL A 30 -5.58 -1.84 -5.89
N PRO A 31 -5.60 -2.96 -6.62
CA PRO A 31 -6.67 -3.28 -7.57
C PRO A 31 -8.03 -3.42 -6.89
N ALA A 32 -9.13 -3.17 -7.63
CA ALA A 32 -10.48 -3.30 -7.09
C ALA A 32 -10.81 -4.71 -6.55
N SER A 33 -10.30 -5.76 -7.20
CA SER A 33 -10.42 -7.15 -6.72
C SER A 33 -9.74 -7.37 -5.36
N CYS A 34 -8.61 -6.69 -5.13
CA CYS A 34 -7.86 -6.75 -3.88
C CYS A 34 -8.57 -5.97 -2.76
N CYS A 35 -9.27 -4.88 -3.09
CA CYS A 35 -10.07 -4.12 -2.12
C CYS A 35 -11.15 -4.99 -1.47
N THR A 36 -11.83 -5.85 -2.23
CA THR A 36 -12.86 -6.75 -1.68
C THR A 36 -12.26 -7.71 -0.65
N ALA A 37 -11.14 -8.36 -0.98
CA ALA A 37 -10.45 -9.29 -0.06
C ALA A 37 -9.99 -8.58 1.23
N LEU A 38 -9.50 -7.34 1.13
CA LEU A 38 -9.14 -6.55 2.31
C LEU A 38 -10.35 -6.16 3.16
N LEU A 39 -11.48 -5.82 2.55
CA LEU A 39 -12.71 -5.49 3.26
C LEU A 39 -13.30 -6.70 3.99
N GLU A 40 -13.25 -7.87 3.38
CA GLU A 40 -13.65 -9.13 4.02
C GLU A 40 -12.77 -9.44 5.23
N ALA A 41 -11.44 -9.32 5.08
CA ALA A 41 -10.50 -9.48 6.18
C ALA A 41 -10.73 -8.47 7.33
N PHE A 42 -11.07 -7.21 6.99
CA PHE A 42 -11.31 -6.16 7.98
C PHE A 42 -12.58 -6.38 8.82
N ARG A 43 -13.56 -7.11 8.29
CA ARG A 43 -14.83 -7.42 8.98
C ARG A 43 -14.69 -8.49 10.07
N LEU A 44 -13.53 -9.15 10.18
CA LEU A 44 -13.26 -10.11 11.25
C LEU A 44 -13.22 -9.41 12.62
N GLU A 45 -13.97 -9.96 13.58
CA GLU A 45 -14.14 -9.37 14.92
C GLU A 45 -12.82 -9.35 15.71
N SER A 46 -12.10 -10.48 15.70
CA SER A 46 -10.80 -10.58 16.38
C SER A 46 -9.74 -9.76 15.65
N LYS A 47 -9.03 -8.92 16.41
CA LYS A 47 -7.88 -8.13 15.92
C LYS A 47 -6.82 -9.02 15.29
N GLU A 48 -6.50 -10.15 15.91
CA GLU A 48 -5.48 -11.07 15.42
C GLU A 48 -5.91 -11.73 14.11
N SER A 49 -7.14 -12.26 14.05
CA SER A 49 -7.70 -12.87 12.84
C SER A 49 -7.76 -11.88 11.68
N ARG A 50 -8.16 -10.63 11.94
CA ARG A 50 -8.15 -9.54 10.97
C ARG A 50 -6.75 -9.27 10.41
N ILE A 51 -5.74 -9.11 11.27
CA ILE A 51 -4.37 -8.84 10.83
C ILE A 51 -3.84 -10.01 9.98
N ASN A 52 -4.05 -11.25 10.42
CA ASN A 52 -3.60 -12.43 9.70
C ASN A 52 -4.31 -12.58 8.35
N SER A 53 -5.62 -12.34 8.30
CA SER A 53 -6.39 -12.38 7.06
C SER A 53 -6.02 -11.25 6.09
N MET A 54 -5.76 -10.04 6.57
CA MET A 54 -5.28 -8.94 5.71
C MET A 54 -3.91 -9.25 5.12
N ARG A 55 -2.99 -9.85 5.90
CA ARG A 55 -1.69 -10.32 5.40
C ARG A 55 -1.85 -11.40 4.33
N ALA A 56 -2.73 -12.37 4.54
CA ALA A 56 -3.05 -13.40 3.55
C ALA A 56 -3.63 -12.79 2.26
N ALA A 57 -4.61 -11.89 2.37
CA ALA A 57 -5.19 -11.18 1.23
C ALA A 57 -4.12 -10.43 0.41
N MET A 58 -3.18 -9.76 1.08
CA MET A 58 -2.04 -9.13 0.40
C MET A 58 -1.11 -10.14 -0.27
N SER A 59 -0.77 -11.24 0.39
CA SER A 59 0.14 -12.26 -0.14
C SER A 59 -0.45 -13.06 -1.30
N GLU A 60 -1.76 -13.31 -1.29
CA GLU A 60 -2.42 -14.23 -2.22
C GLU A 60 -3.10 -13.50 -3.38
N THR A 61 -3.64 -12.30 -3.15
CA THR A 61 -4.49 -11.61 -4.15
C THR A 61 -3.75 -10.51 -4.90
N PHE A 62 -2.74 -9.86 -4.29
CA PHE A 62 -2.07 -8.75 -4.93
C PHE A 62 -1.09 -9.24 -6.00
N PRO A 63 -1.12 -8.68 -7.23
CA PRO A 63 -0.14 -9.01 -8.25
C PRO A 63 1.23 -8.39 -7.93
N GLU A 64 2.30 -8.98 -8.46
CA GLU A 64 3.58 -8.29 -8.56
C GLU A 64 3.51 -7.24 -9.68
N PRO A 65 4.14 -6.05 -9.53
CA PRO A 65 5.03 -5.64 -8.44
C PRO A 65 4.31 -5.01 -7.21
N ASN A 66 2.98 -4.86 -7.26
CA ASN A 66 2.20 -4.13 -6.25
C ASN A 66 2.30 -4.76 -4.86
N ARG A 67 2.32 -6.08 -4.77
CA ARG A 67 2.53 -6.81 -3.52
C ARG A 67 3.81 -6.36 -2.81
N ARG A 68 4.93 -6.35 -3.53
CA ARG A 68 6.23 -5.92 -3.00
C ARG A 68 6.25 -4.46 -2.58
N LEU A 69 5.57 -3.59 -3.34
CA LEU A 69 5.47 -2.17 -3.02
C LEU A 69 4.78 -1.93 -1.66
N LEU A 70 3.73 -2.71 -1.36
CA LEU A 70 2.89 -2.51 -0.17
C LEU A 70 3.36 -3.29 1.07
N GLN A 71 4.30 -4.22 0.92
CA GLN A 71 4.86 -5.01 2.03
C GLN A 71 6.15 -4.42 2.65
N ARG A 72 6.62 -3.27 2.16
CA ARG A 72 7.81 -2.56 2.70
C ARG A 72 7.43 -1.64 3.84
#